data_AF-A0A957ZDN7-F1
#
_entry.id   AF-A0A957ZDN7-F1
#
_cell.length_a   1.000
_cell.length_b   1.000
_cell.length_c   1.000
_cell.angle_alpha   90.00
_cell.angle_beta   90.00
_cell.angle_gamma   90.00
#
_symmetry.space_group_name_H-M   'P 1'
#
loop_
_entity.id
_entity.type
_entity.pdbx_description
1 polymer ?
#
loop_
_entity_poly.entity_id
_entity_poly.type
_entity_poly.pdbx_seq_one_letter_code
_entity_poly.pdbx_strand_id
1 'polypeptide(L)'
;LLLWLRARHNAKPWLITAATGLLLALFGLEHLSIPLPINSSVTPPIYQQIAADPGDFTVLELPTGWRNGAYVLGRSDELIMMQQWYQSIHGKRRLGGNTSRNPDYKFDYFVNAPLIGDLIGLMNADREWIAPEVEAHWPEITTHNREIAGTVLDFLGVRYITLRVDKSPAALVRFVEEVLPVTLVDEWQGRDWKDAASTIRLYSVNPPPNADAWQIDL
;
A
#
# COMPACT_ATOMS: atom_id res chain seq x y z
N LEU A 1 36.84 22.15 -32.98
CA LEU A 1 35.68 21.42 -33.55
C LEU A 1 34.79 22.32 -34.44
N LEU A 2 34.26 23.44 -33.92
CA LEU A 2 33.37 24.36 -34.67
C LEU A 2 34.02 25.02 -35.91
N LEU A 3 35.30 25.41 -35.82
CA LEU A 3 36.07 25.93 -36.97
C LEU A 3 36.37 24.86 -38.02
N TRP A 4 36.48 23.59 -37.61
CA TRP A 4 36.75 22.46 -38.50
C TRP A 4 35.49 22.00 -39.25
N LEU A 5 34.31 22.03 -38.60
CA LEU A 5 33.01 21.77 -39.24
C LEU A 5 32.65 22.85 -40.28
N ARG A 6 33.00 24.12 -40.03
CA ARG A 6 32.87 25.23 -41.00
C ARG A 6 33.69 25.01 -42.28
N ALA A 7 34.87 24.41 -42.16
CA ALA A 7 35.79 24.24 -43.29
C ALA A 7 35.45 23.03 -44.18
N ARG A 8 34.70 22.04 -43.66
CA ARG A 8 34.47 20.75 -44.34
C ARG A 8 33.09 20.64 -44.99
N HIS A 9 32.11 21.44 -44.57
CA HIS A 9 30.79 21.51 -45.17
C HIS A 9 30.43 22.97 -45.43
N ASN A 10 29.86 23.28 -46.60
CA ASN A 10 29.29 24.60 -46.98
C ASN A 10 28.06 24.99 -46.11
N ALA A 11 28.09 24.67 -44.83
CA ALA A 11 27.05 25.03 -43.88
C ALA A 11 27.12 26.53 -43.63
N LYS A 12 25.99 27.21 -43.84
CA LYS A 12 25.87 28.64 -43.59
C LYS A 12 26.21 28.92 -42.11
N PRO A 13 27.00 29.98 -41.80
CA PRO A 13 27.53 30.22 -40.46
C PRO A 13 26.45 30.37 -39.39
N TRP A 14 25.25 30.82 -39.75
CA TRP A 14 24.11 30.95 -38.85
C TRP A 14 23.55 29.60 -38.37
N LEU A 15 23.66 28.53 -39.16
CA LEU A 15 23.21 27.18 -38.78
C LEU A 15 24.08 26.61 -37.65
N ILE A 16 25.38 26.86 -37.71
CA ILE A 16 26.33 26.40 -36.68
C ILE A 16 26.09 27.17 -35.37
N THR A 17 25.86 28.48 -35.45
CA THR A 17 25.50 29.29 -34.27
C THR A 17 24.17 28.84 -33.67
N ALA A 18 23.15 28.59 -34.49
CA ALA A 18 21.86 28.10 -34.04
C ALA A 18 21.97 26.71 -33.38
N ALA A 19 22.71 25.78 -33.97
CA ALA A 19 22.94 24.45 -33.41
C ALA A 19 23.71 24.52 -32.09
N THR A 20 24.73 25.39 -32.00
CA THR A 20 25.49 25.59 -30.75
C THR A 20 24.60 26.20 -29.67
N GLY A 21 23.79 27.21 -30.00
CA GLY A 21 22.83 27.81 -29.07
C GLY A 21 21.79 26.82 -28.57
N LEU A 22 21.26 25.98 -29.46
CA LEU A 22 20.32 24.90 -29.09
C LEU A 22 20.98 23.88 -28.15
N LEU A 23 22.21 23.44 -28.44
CA LEU A 23 22.94 22.51 -27.57
C LEU A 23 23.19 23.10 -26.18
N LEU A 24 23.57 24.38 -26.11
CA LEU A 24 23.75 25.07 -24.83
C LEU A 24 22.43 25.22 -24.06
N ALA A 25 21.32 25.48 -24.77
CA ALA A 25 19.99 25.54 -24.15
C ALA A 25 19.56 24.18 -23.61
N LEU A 26 19.73 23.10 -24.38
CA LEU A 26 19.42 21.73 -23.94
C LEU A 26 20.27 21.32 -22.74
N PHE A 27 21.57 21.61 -22.77
CA PHE A 27 22.47 21.38 -21.65
C PHE A 27 22.04 22.18 -20.41
N GLY A 28 21.67 23.45 -20.59
CA GLY A 28 21.15 24.29 -19.51
C GLY A 28 19.84 23.77 -18.92
N LEU A 29 18.94 23.23 -19.75
CA LEU A 29 17.69 22.61 -19.31
C LEU A 29 17.92 21.30 -18.56
N GLU A 30 18.88 20.47 -18.98
CA GLU A 30 19.27 19.24 -18.28
C GLU A 30 19.84 19.53 -16.89
N HIS A 31 20.60 20.62 -16.75
CA HIS A 31 21.17 21.04 -15.48
C HIS A 31 20.27 21.98 -14.67
N LEU A 32 19.05 22.24 -15.15
CA LEU A 32 18.12 23.10 -14.45
C LEU A 32 17.64 22.38 -13.18
N SER A 33 18.19 22.81 -12.05
CA SER A 33 17.86 22.26 -10.73
C SER A 33 16.54 22.82 -10.20
N ILE A 34 15.45 22.64 -10.96
CA ILE A 34 14.11 22.95 -10.47
C ILE A 34 13.82 21.99 -9.31
N PRO A 35 13.40 22.49 -8.12
CA PRO A 35 12.98 21.62 -7.04
C PRO A 35 11.94 20.62 -7.54
N LEU A 36 12.18 19.34 -7.31
CA LEU A 36 11.19 18.32 -7.61
C LEU A 36 9.95 18.57 -6.74
N PRO A 37 8.73 18.36 -7.27
CA PRO A 37 7.54 18.43 -6.44
C PRO A 37 7.69 17.44 -5.29
N ILE A 38 7.66 17.95 -4.06
CA ILE A 38 7.63 17.14 -2.84
C ILE A 38 6.18 16.95 -2.42
N ASN A 39 5.84 15.73 -2.01
CA ASN A 39 4.52 15.44 -1.47
C ASN A 39 4.47 15.86 0.01
N SER A 40 3.30 16.30 0.47
CA SER A 40 3.07 16.52 1.90
C SER A 40 2.97 15.16 2.60
N SER A 41 3.94 14.83 3.44
CA SER A 41 3.91 13.62 4.28
C SER A 41 2.98 13.84 5.47
N VAL A 42 1.68 14.00 5.21
CA VAL A 42 0.66 14.08 6.27
C VAL A 42 0.66 12.75 7.02
N THR A 43 0.83 12.82 8.34
CA THR A 43 0.78 11.64 9.21
C THR A 43 -0.52 11.69 10.01
N PRO A 44 -1.50 10.83 9.69
CA PRO A 44 -2.74 10.72 10.48
C PRO A 44 -2.43 10.39 11.95
N PRO A 45 -3.04 11.09 12.93
CA PRO A 45 -2.81 10.87 14.37
C PRO A 45 -3.03 9.42 14.85
N ILE A 46 -3.90 8.66 14.18
CA ILE A 46 -4.11 7.22 14.42
C ILE A 46 -2.79 6.45 14.47
N TYR A 47 -1.80 6.79 13.62
CA TYR A 47 -0.52 6.07 13.63
C TYR A 47 0.34 6.40 14.86
N GLN A 48 0.20 7.58 15.45
CA GLN A 48 0.84 7.92 16.73
C GLN A 48 0.18 7.17 17.89
N GLN A 49 -1.14 6.97 17.84
CA GLN A 49 -1.86 6.14 18.81
C GLN A 49 -1.37 4.69 18.77
N ILE A 50 -1.20 4.11 17.58
CA ILE A 50 -0.61 2.76 17.42
C ILE A 50 0.82 2.71 17.95
N ALA A 51 1.62 3.76 17.70
CA ALA A 51 2.99 3.85 18.20
C ALA A 51 3.05 3.79 19.74
N ALA A 52 2.07 4.42 20.40
CA ALA A 52 2.00 4.52 21.85
C ALA A 52 1.59 3.20 22.54
N ASP A 53 0.95 2.25 21.84
CA ASP A 53 0.62 0.94 22.41
C ASP A 53 1.89 0.07 22.52
N PRO A 54 2.34 -0.32 23.73
CA PRO A 54 3.53 -1.13 23.89
C PRO A 54 3.35 -2.57 23.38
N GLY A 55 4.48 -3.19 23.05
CA GLY A 55 4.54 -4.59 22.62
C GLY A 55 4.87 -4.77 21.15
N ASP A 56 5.18 -6.03 20.82
CA ASP A 56 5.51 -6.48 19.47
C ASP A 56 4.27 -7.13 18.84
N PHE A 57 3.71 -6.45 17.86
CA PHE A 57 2.51 -6.87 17.16
C PHE A 57 2.52 -6.36 15.72
N THR A 58 1.58 -6.89 14.93
CA THR A 58 1.37 -6.55 13.54
C THR A 58 0.19 -5.59 13.39
N VAL A 59 0.35 -4.62 12.48
CA VAL A 59 -0.74 -3.79 11.98
C VAL A 59 -1.10 -4.29 10.58
N LEU A 60 -2.37 -4.67 10.39
CA LEU A 60 -2.92 -5.01 9.09
C LEU A 60 -3.55 -3.76 8.49
N GLU A 61 -2.92 -3.19 7.48
CA GLU A 61 -3.42 -1.99 6.83
C GLU A 61 -4.28 -2.42 5.63
N LEU A 62 -5.52 -1.95 5.51
CA LEU A 62 -6.46 -2.33 4.46
C LEU A 62 -6.94 -1.09 3.70
N PRO A 63 -7.03 -1.15 2.35
CA PRO A 63 -6.47 -2.20 1.52
C PRO A 63 -4.93 -2.14 1.53
N THR A 64 -4.25 -3.24 1.22
CA THR A 64 -2.79 -3.29 1.04
C THR A 64 -2.39 -4.15 -0.14
N GLY A 65 -1.10 -4.14 -0.45
CA GLY A 65 -0.52 -4.96 -1.50
C GLY A 65 0.91 -5.38 -1.18
N TRP A 66 1.31 -6.47 -1.81
CA TRP A 66 2.67 -6.99 -1.78
C TRP A 66 3.28 -6.78 -3.15
N ARG A 67 4.22 -5.85 -3.23
CA ARG A 67 4.85 -5.44 -4.48
C ARG A 67 6.29 -5.94 -4.55
N ASN A 68 6.69 -6.44 -5.72
CA ASN A 68 8.09 -6.63 -6.09
C ASN A 68 8.45 -5.80 -7.35
N GLY A 69 9.65 -6.00 -7.89
CA GLY A 69 10.09 -5.32 -9.13
C GLY A 69 9.31 -5.68 -10.40
N ALA A 70 8.48 -6.73 -10.38
CA ALA A 70 7.79 -7.28 -11.55
C ALA A 70 6.26 -7.39 -11.40
N TYR A 71 5.73 -7.42 -10.18
CA TYR A 71 4.37 -7.84 -9.84
C TYR A 71 3.83 -7.16 -8.58
N VAL A 72 2.51 -7.03 -8.48
CA VAL A 72 1.78 -6.57 -7.29
C VAL A 72 0.64 -7.53 -7.01
N LEU A 73 0.65 -8.15 -5.82
CA LEU A 73 -0.48 -8.90 -5.26
C LEU A 73 -1.32 -7.99 -4.35
N GLY A 74 -2.63 -8.18 -4.30
CA GLY A 74 -3.54 -7.36 -3.49
C GLY A 74 -3.98 -6.09 -4.19
N ARG A 75 -4.06 -4.96 -3.48
CA ARG A 75 -4.41 -3.65 -4.05
C ARG A 75 -3.17 -3.00 -4.65
N SER A 76 -3.20 -2.72 -5.96
CA SER A 76 -2.17 -1.91 -6.63
C SER A 76 -2.49 -0.43 -6.53
N ASP A 77 -1.97 0.24 -5.49
CA ASP A 77 -2.17 1.67 -5.24
C ASP A 77 -0.90 2.30 -4.64
N GLU A 78 -0.73 3.61 -4.81
CA GLU A 78 0.35 4.37 -4.14
C GLU A 78 0.28 4.31 -2.62
N LEU A 79 -0.91 3.99 -2.08
CA LEU A 79 -1.15 3.73 -0.67
C LEU A 79 -0.13 2.76 -0.06
N ILE A 80 0.36 1.77 -0.80
CA ILE A 80 1.38 0.82 -0.30
C ILE A 80 2.64 1.56 0.18
N MET A 81 3.08 2.58 -0.56
CA MET A 81 4.26 3.39 -0.21
C MET A 81 3.98 4.25 1.02
N MET A 82 2.77 4.79 1.15
CA MET A 82 2.37 5.58 2.31
C MET A 82 2.24 4.74 3.57
N GLN A 83 1.72 3.53 3.45
CA GLN A 83 1.76 2.55 4.53
C GLN A 83 3.20 2.20 4.95
N GLN A 84 4.17 2.14 4.01
CA GLN A 84 5.60 1.95 4.37
C GLN A 84 6.15 3.18 5.12
N TRP A 85 5.70 4.38 4.74
CA TRP A 85 6.02 5.60 5.47
C TRP A 85 5.41 5.59 6.88
N TYR A 86 4.12 5.25 7.03
CA TYR A 86 3.46 5.18 8.34
C TYR A 86 4.09 4.14 9.28
N GLN A 87 4.67 3.07 8.72
CA GLN A 87 5.47 2.13 9.49
C GLN A 87 6.64 2.78 10.22
N SER A 88 7.27 3.80 9.64
CA SER A 88 8.34 4.57 10.32
C SER A 88 7.81 5.38 11.51
N ILE A 89 6.51 5.64 11.56
CA ILE A 89 5.85 6.37 12.66
C ILE A 89 5.45 5.41 13.77
N HIS A 90 4.74 4.33 13.44
CA HIS A 90 4.21 3.41 14.45
C HIS A 90 5.20 2.34 14.90
N GLY A 91 6.23 2.04 14.10
CA GLY A 91 7.32 1.13 14.46
C GLY A 91 6.92 -0.35 14.65
N LYS A 92 5.73 -0.74 14.16
CA LYS A 92 5.18 -2.10 14.32
C LYS A 92 5.43 -2.96 13.08
N ARG A 93 5.29 -4.27 13.23
CA ARG A 93 5.29 -5.19 12.08
C ARG A 93 4.11 -4.86 11.18
N ARG A 94 4.26 -5.10 9.88
CA ARG A 94 3.18 -4.88 8.92
C ARG A 94 3.06 -6.04 7.97
N LEU A 95 1.83 -6.30 7.54
CA LEU A 95 1.52 -7.33 6.56
C LEU A 95 1.25 -6.68 5.19
N GLY A 96 2.32 -6.44 4.43
CA GLY A 96 2.27 -5.75 3.13
C GLY A 96 3.55 -4.98 2.84
N GLY A 97 3.61 -4.31 1.69
CA GLY A 97 4.71 -3.42 1.32
C GLY A 97 5.52 -3.87 0.10
N ASN A 98 6.66 -3.21 -0.10
CA ASN A 98 7.52 -3.41 -1.25
C ASN A 98 8.77 -4.21 -0.88
N THR A 99 9.09 -5.22 -1.69
CA THR A 99 10.35 -5.96 -1.65
C THR A 99 11.06 -5.84 -3.00
N SER A 100 12.39 -5.93 -3.06
CA SER A 100 13.10 -5.75 -4.35
C SER A 100 12.88 -6.95 -5.29
N ARG A 101 13.11 -8.17 -4.78
CA ARG A 101 12.94 -9.43 -5.50
C ARG A 101 12.47 -10.50 -4.52
N ASN A 102 11.46 -11.25 -4.92
CA ASN A 102 11.08 -12.51 -4.29
C ASN A 102 10.83 -13.54 -5.40
N PRO A 103 11.10 -14.82 -5.14
CA PRO A 103 10.63 -15.88 -6.02
C PRO A 103 9.10 -15.86 -6.11
N ASP A 104 8.55 -16.18 -7.27
CA ASP A 104 7.09 -16.15 -7.53
C ASP A 104 6.32 -16.98 -6.50
N TYR A 105 6.85 -18.15 -6.10
CA TYR A 105 6.24 -19.05 -5.12
C TYR A 105 6.02 -18.43 -3.73
N LYS A 106 6.67 -17.31 -3.39
CA LYS A 106 6.42 -16.61 -2.11
C LYS A 106 5.08 -15.88 -2.11
N PHE A 107 4.50 -15.57 -3.27
CA PHE A 107 3.14 -15.03 -3.35
C PHE A 107 2.09 -16.12 -3.20
N ASP A 108 2.38 -17.35 -3.66
CA ASP A 108 1.46 -18.49 -3.53
C ASP A 108 1.10 -18.76 -2.06
N TYR A 109 2.04 -18.53 -1.13
CA TYR A 109 1.75 -18.61 0.29
C TYR A 109 0.64 -17.64 0.72
N PHE A 110 0.69 -16.38 0.28
CA PHE A 110 -0.31 -15.37 0.67
C PHE A 110 -1.64 -15.55 -0.06
N VAL A 111 -1.61 -15.98 -1.32
CA VAL A 111 -2.83 -16.27 -2.08
C VAL A 111 -3.62 -17.42 -1.46
N ASN A 112 -2.92 -18.46 -1.00
CA ASN A 112 -3.54 -19.63 -0.39
C ASN A 112 -3.66 -19.54 1.14
N ALA A 113 -3.21 -18.43 1.74
CA ALA A 113 -3.34 -18.24 3.18
C ALA A 113 -4.81 -17.98 3.54
N PRO A 114 -5.36 -18.70 4.53
CA PRO A 114 -6.71 -18.45 5.03
C PRO A 114 -6.88 -16.97 5.40
N LEU A 115 -8.08 -16.42 5.18
CA LEU A 115 -8.42 -14.99 5.29
C LEU A 115 -7.70 -14.05 4.28
N ILE A 116 -6.40 -14.21 4.02
CA ILE A 116 -5.64 -13.29 3.15
C ILE A 116 -6.09 -13.39 1.69
N GLY A 117 -6.34 -14.60 1.18
CA GLY A 117 -6.86 -14.79 -0.18
C GLY A 117 -8.19 -14.07 -0.39
N ASP A 118 -9.12 -14.20 0.56
CA ASP A 118 -10.43 -13.54 0.50
C ASP A 118 -10.29 -12.02 0.60
N LEU A 119 -9.42 -11.53 1.49
CA LEU A 119 -9.09 -10.10 1.57
C LEU A 119 -8.56 -9.57 0.23
N ILE A 120 -7.74 -10.34 -0.50
CA ILE A 120 -7.23 -9.93 -1.82
C ILE A 120 -8.38 -9.73 -2.82
N GLY A 121 -9.36 -10.63 -2.84
CA GLY A 121 -10.58 -10.48 -3.64
C GLY A 121 -11.37 -9.24 -3.24
N LEU A 122 -11.63 -9.08 -1.94
CA LEU A 122 -12.39 -7.96 -1.38
C LEU A 122 -11.74 -6.59 -1.63
N MET A 123 -10.41 -6.49 -1.53
CA MET A 123 -9.63 -5.28 -1.84
C MET A 123 -9.73 -4.84 -3.30
N ASN A 124 -10.17 -5.73 -4.19
CA ASN A 124 -10.35 -5.47 -5.62
C ASN A 124 -11.81 -5.63 -6.07
N ALA A 125 -12.77 -5.67 -5.15
CA ALA A 125 -14.20 -5.82 -5.44
C ALA A 125 -14.85 -4.59 -6.10
N ASP A 126 -14.06 -3.56 -6.44
CA ASP A 126 -14.44 -2.44 -7.31
C ASP A 126 -14.19 -2.74 -8.79
N ARG A 127 -13.51 -3.84 -9.13
CA ARG A 127 -13.29 -4.26 -10.52
C ARG A 127 -14.52 -4.97 -11.08
N GLU A 128 -14.87 -4.64 -12.31
CA GLU A 128 -16.08 -5.13 -13.00
C GLU A 128 -16.21 -6.65 -13.02
N TRP A 129 -15.12 -7.38 -13.17
CA TRP A 129 -15.12 -8.85 -13.21
C TRP A 129 -14.91 -9.53 -11.85
N ILE A 130 -14.59 -8.77 -10.79
CA ILE A 130 -14.38 -9.31 -9.43
C ILE A 130 -15.63 -9.09 -8.58
N ALA A 131 -16.29 -7.94 -8.72
CA ALA A 131 -17.47 -7.61 -7.92
C ALA A 131 -18.58 -8.68 -8.01
N PRO A 132 -18.94 -9.22 -9.19
CA PRO A 132 -19.96 -10.26 -9.29
C PRO A 132 -19.53 -11.56 -8.60
N GLU A 133 -18.26 -11.94 -8.70
CA GLU A 133 -17.73 -13.16 -8.07
C GLU A 133 -17.74 -13.05 -6.54
N VAL A 134 -17.34 -11.90 -6.00
CA VAL A 134 -17.38 -11.62 -4.56
C VAL A 134 -18.82 -11.67 -4.04
N GLU A 135 -19.77 -11.10 -4.76
CA GLU A 135 -21.17 -11.12 -4.34
C GLU A 135 -21.79 -12.51 -4.45
N ALA A 136 -21.48 -13.26 -5.52
CA ALA A 136 -21.96 -14.63 -5.70
C ALA A 136 -21.48 -15.55 -4.57
N HIS A 137 -20.24 -15.37 -4.10
CA HIS A 137 -19.65 -16.19 -3.04
C HIS A 137 -19.72 -15.56 -1.64
N TRP A 138 -20.45 -14.45 -1.48
CA TRP A 138 -20.50 -13.71 -0.22
C TRP A 138 -20.91 -14.57 0.98
N PRO A 139 -21.95 -15.43 0.89
CA PRO A 139 -22.33 -16.30 2.02
C PRO A 139 -21.22 -17.27 2.42
N GLU A 140 -20.49 -17.86 1.46
CA GLU A 140 -19.39 -18.77 1.77
C GLU A 140 -18.19 -18.03 2.37
N ILE A 141 -17.78 -16.92 1.75
CA ILE A 141 -16.68 -16.06 2.23
C ILE A 141 -16.95 -15.63 3.68
N THR A 142 -18.16 -15.14 3.98
CA THR A 142 -18.49 -14.64 5.31
C THR A 142 -18.62 -15.75 6.34
N THR A 143 -19.30 -16.86 6.01
CA THR A 143 -19.45 -18.00 6.93
C THR A 143 -18.09 -18.59 7.30
N HIS A 144 -17.25 -18.86 6.30
CA HIS A 144 -15.92 -19.39 6.52
C HIS A 144 -15.07 -18.46 7.40
N ASN A 145 -15.01 -17.15 7.06
CA ASN A 145 -14.15 -16.22 7.78
C ASN A 145 -14.63 -15.89 9.20
N ARG A 146 -15.93 -16.00 9.51
CA ARG A 146 -16.41 -15.89 10.90
C ARG A 146 -15.80 -16.96 11.81
N GLU A 147 -15.53 -18.14 11.26
CA GLU A 147 -14.96 -19.27 12.03
C GLU A 147 -13.44 -19.13 12.21
N ILE A 148 -12.73 -18.67 11.17
CA ILE A 148 -11.26 -18.73 11.14
C ILE A 148 -10.55 -17.40 11.42
N ALA A 149 -11.21 -16.25 11.21
CA ALA A 149 -10.50 -14.96 11.16
C ALA A 149 -9.79 -14.62 12.48
N GLY A 150 -10.42 -14.89 13.63
CA GLY A 150 -9.81 -14.64 14.94
C GLY A 150 -8.50 -15.40 15.13
N THR A 151 -8.51 -16.70 14.83
CA THR A 151 -7.33 -17.57 14.91
C THR A 151 -6.23 -17.14 13.93
N VAL A 152 -6.60 -16.78 12.70
CA VAL A 152 -5.62 -16.33 11.70
C VAL A 152 -4.99 -14.98 12.09
N LEU A 153 -5.80 -14.02 12.55
CA LEU A 153 -5.30 -12.72 12.99
C LEU A 153 -4.38 -12.87 14.21
N ASP A 154 -4.75 -13.72 15.17
CA ASP A 154 -3.91 -14.06 16.33
C ASP A 154 -2.57 -14.71 15.90
N PHE A 155 -2.61 -15.70 15.02
CA PHE A 155 -1.41 -16.36 14.46
C PHE A 155 -0.47 -15.36 13.78
N LEU A 156 -1.01 -14.39 13.03
CA LEU A 156 -0.24 -13.32 12.38
C LEU A 156 0.20 -12.21 13.36
N GLY A 157 -0.19 -12.30 14.63
CA GLY A 157 0.04 -11.30 15.66
C GLY A 157 -0.62 -9.97 15.37
N VAL A 158 -1.71 -9.95 14.59
CA VAL A 158 -2.42 -8.72 14.21
C VAL A 158 -3.23 -8.21 15.39
N ARG A 159 -2.84 -7.05 15.92
CA ARG A 159 -3.57 -6.37 17.00
C ARG A 159 -4.48 -5.26 16.49
N TYR A 160 -4.04 -4.56 15.46
CA TYR A 160 -4.78 -3.45 14.86
C TYR A 160 -4.98 -3.64 13.37
N ILE A 161 -6.15 -3.22 12.91
CA ILE A 161 -6.47 -3.07 11.49
C ILE A 161 -6.75 -1.60 11.21
N THR A 162 -6.03 -1.00 10.26
CA THR A 162 -6.39 0.33 9.75
C THR A 162 -7.12 0.17 8.43
N LEU A 163 -8.37 0.61 8.33
CA LEU A 163 -9.15 0.58 7.09
C LEU A 163 -9.22 1.98 6.48
N ARG A 164 -8.67 2.15 5.27
CA ARG A 164 -8.80 3.39 4.51
C ARG A 164 -10.08 3.35 3.68
N VAL A 165 -11.12 3.96 4.21
CA VAL A 165 -12.49 3.90 3.66
C VAL A 165 -12.54 4.49 2.25
N ASP A 166 -11.85 5.60 2.00
CA ASP A 166 -11.81 6.28 0.70
C ASP A 166 -11.12 5.48 -0.42
N LYS A 167 -10.35 4.43 -0.08
CA LYS A 167 -9.68 3.53 -1.03
C LYS A 167 -10.24 2.11 -1.01
N SER A 168 -11.26 1.85 -0.20
CA SER A 168 -11.80 0.51 0.00
C SER A 168 -13.09 0.29 -0.80
N PRO A 169 -13.22 -0.82 -1.54
CA PRO A 169 -14.52 -1.24 -2.06
C PRO A 169 -15.55 -1.46 -0.95
N ALA A 170 -16.83 -1.24 -1.23
CA ALA A 170 -17.90 -1.39 -0.23
C ALA A 170 -17.93 -2.81 0.40
N ALA A 171 -17.64 -3.84 -0.40
CA ALA A 171 -17.54 -5.22 0.09
C ALA A 171 -16.43 -5.41 1.12
N LEU A 172 -15.26 -4.76 0.97
CA LEU A 172 -14.19 -4.81 1.95
C LEU A 172 -14.60 -4.12 3.25
N VAL A 173 -15.22 -2.94 3.16
CA VAL A 173 -15.71 -2.21 4.35
C VAL A 173 -16.72 -3.07 5.11
N ARG A 174 -17.73 -3.60 4.40
CA ARG A 174 -18.75 -4.50 4.94
C ARG A 174 -18.12 -5.73 5.61
N PHE A 175 -17.13 -6.35 4.98
CA PHE A 175 -16.45 -7.52 5.53
C PHE A 175 -15.70 -7.21 6.83
N VAL A 176 -14.95 -6.11 6.87
CA VAL A 176 -14.23 -5.71 8.09
C VAL A 176 -15.20 -5.44 9.24
N GLU A 177 -16.31 -4.77 8.97
CA GLU A 177 -17.26 -4.34 10.00
C GLU A 177 -18.21 -5.45 10.47
N GLU A 178 -18.60 -6.36 9.58
CA GLU A 178 -19.61 -7.37 9.90
C GLU A 178 -19.02 -8.75 10.18
N VAL A 179 -17.84 -9.08 9.66
CA VAL A 179 -17.29 -10.45 9.66
C VAL A 179 -16.08 -10.59 10.57
N LEU A 180 -15.13 -9.65 10.51
CA LEU A 180 -13.93 -9.74 11.32
C LEU A 180 -14.24 -9.54 12.81
N PRO A 181 -13.53 -10.25 13.71
CA PRO A 181 -13.72 -10.11 15.15
C PRO A 181 -13.01 -8.84 15.62
N VAL A 182 -13.57 -7.67 15.30
CA VAL A 182 -12.93 -6.38 15.57
C VAL A 182 -13.85 -5.40 16.28
N THR A 183 -13.24 -4.43 16.96
CA THR A 183 -13.93 -3.30 17.59
C THR A 183 -13.34 -2.00 17.06
N LEU A 184 -14.19 -1.07 16.58
CA LEU A 184 -13.76 0.26 16.16
C LEU A 184 -13.21 1.03 17.39
N VAL A 185 -11.99 1.55 17.26
CA VAL A 185 -11.29 2.28 18.32
C VAL A 185 -11.23 3.77 18.03
N ASP A 186 -10.97 4.14 16.77
CA ASP A 186 -10.86 5.54 16.36
C ASP A 186 -11.21 5.71 14.88
N GLU A 187 -11.60 6.92 14.49
CA GLU A 187 -11.80 7.32 13.10
C GLU A 187 -11.16 8.70 12.87
N TRP A 188 -10.25 8.74 11.91
CA TRP A 188 -9.65 9.99 11.45
C TRP A 188 -10.23 10.38 10.11
N GLN A 189 -10.60 11.66 9.99
CA GLN A 189 -11.00 12.29 8.74
C GLN A 189 -10.10 13.49 8.47
N GLY A 190 -9.60 13.62 7.25
CA GLY A 190 -8.72 14.72 6.88
C GLY A 190 -8.33 14.71 5.41
N ARG A 191 -7.14 15.26 5.14
CA ARG A 191 -6.54 15.33 3.81
C ARG A 191 -5.38 14.35 3.70
N ASP A 192 -5.32 13.59 2.61
CA ASP A 192 -4.21 12.67 2.34
C ASP A 192 -2.96 13.39 1.77
N TRP A 193 -1.94 12.63 1.39
CA TRP A 193 -0.69 13.15 0.83
C TRP A 193 -0.83 13.82 -0.55
N LYS A 194 -2.02 13.71 -1.17
CA LYS A 194 -2.41 14.38 -2.42
C LYS A 194 -3.42 15.51 -2.19
N ASP A 195 -3.65 15.89 -0.94
CA ASP A 195 -4.69 16.85 -0.55
C ASP A 195 -6.13 16.41 -0.91
N ALA A 196 -6.36 15.10 -1.07
CA ALA A 196 -7.69 14.53 -1.26
C ALA A 196 -8.35 14.23 0.10
N ALA A 197 -9.69 14.31 0.16
CA ALA A 197 -10.42 13.90 1.36
C ALA A 197 -10.17 12.41 1.65
N SER A 198 -9.89 12.08 2.90
CA SER A 198 -9.60 10.70 3.31
C SER A 198 -10.16 10.39 4.70
N THR A 199 -10.57 9.14 4.86
CA THR A 199 -11.09 8.58 6.11
C THR A 199 -10.36 7.29 6.43
N ILE A 200 -9.80 7.21 7.64
CA ILE A 200 -9.13 6.02 8.16
C ILE A 200 -9.83 5.59 9.44
N ARG A 201 -10.27 4.33 9.49
CA ARG A 201 -10.81 3.70 10.70
C ARG A 201 -9.76 2.81 11.31
N LEU A 202 -9.53 2.95 12.62
CA LEU A 202 -8.69 2.07 13.41
C LEU A 202 -9.58 1.07 14.15
N TYR A 203 -9.34 -0.22 13.92
CA TYR A 203 -10.00 -1.29 14.64
C TYR A 203 -8.97 -2.07 15.47
N SER A 204 -9.36 -2.46 16.68
CA SER A 204 -8.66 -3.45 17.49
C SER A 204 -9.21 -4.85 17.19
N VAL A 205 -8.34 -5.85 17.14
CA VAL A 205 -8.74 -7.25 16.98
C VAL A 205 -9.12 -7.82 18.35
N ASN A 206 -10.32 -8.41 18.42
CA ASN A 206 -10.79 -9.09 19.61
C ASN A 206 -10.06 -10.44 19.73
N PRO A 207 -9.48 -10.77 20.90
CA PRO A 207 -8.77 -12.03 21.08
C PRO A 207 -9.72 -13.22 20.89
N PRO A 208 -9.26 -14.34 20.30
CA PRO A 208 -10.10 -15.53 20.20
C PRO A 208 -10.41 -16.09 21.60
N PRO A 209 -11.57 -16.77 21.78
CA PRO A 209 -12.02 -17.26 23.09
C PRO A 209 -11.03 -18.19 23.81
N ASN A 210 -10.15 -18.86 23.06
CA ASN A 210 -9.15 -19.83 23.55
C ASN A 210 -7.73 -19.43 23.12
N ALA A 211 -7.36 -18.15 23.24
CA ALA A 211 -5.99 -17.68 23.02
C ALA A 211 -5.05 -18.17 24.16
N ASP A 212 -4.91 -19.48 24.33
CA ASP A 212 -3.83 -20.02 25.15
C ASP A 212 -2.51 -19.67 24.46
N ALA A 213 -1.63 -19.00 25.19
CA ALA A 213 -0.34 -18.56 24.68
C ALA A 213 0.40 -19.77 24.09
N TRP A 214 0.61 -19.77 22.77
CA TRP A 214 1.46 -20.75 22.10
C TRP A 214 2.85 -20.69 22.72
N GLN A 215 3.14 -21.58 23.67
CA GLN A 215 4.49 -21.80 24.16
C GLN A 215 5.25 -22.50 23.03
N ILE A 216 6.02 -21.71 22.28
CA ILE A 216 7.05 -22.26 21.40
C ILE A 216 8.23 -22.61 22.31
N ASP A 217 8.32 -23.89 22.68
CA ASP A 217 9.57 -24.44 23.23
C ASP A 217 10.60 -24.42 22.10
N LEU A 218 11.59 -23.52 22.20
CA LEU A 218 12.72 -23.42 21.28
C LEU A 218 13.92 -24.23 21.79
#